data_AF-W7D094-F1
#
_entry.id   AF-W7D094-F1
#
_cell.length_a   1.000
_cell.length_b   1.000
_cell.length_c   1.000
_cell.angle_alpha   90.00
_cell.angle_beta   90.00
_cell.angle_gamma   90.00
#
_symmetry.space_group_name_H-M   'P 1'
#
loop_
_entity.id
_entity.type
_entity.pdbx_description
1 polymer ?
#
loop_
_entity_poly.entity_id
_entity_poly.type
_entity_poly.pdbx_seq_one_letter_code
_entity_poly.pdbx_strand_id
1 'polypeptide(L)' 'MTLIKNNTFKTKHTHLSVAERRMIQMLLRKKESHRSIAYLLNRSPQTINNEVKRGMITKRFRLKVKKKTKHRLSCSFLLA' A
#
# COMPACT_ATOMS: atom_id res chain seq x y z
N MET A 1 2.10 -44.27 8.12
CA MET A 1 1.96 -42.96 8.80
C MET A 1 3.08 -42.06 8.30
N THR A 2 2.83 -41.27 7.26
CA THR A 2 3.86 -40.43 6.62
C THR A 2 4.08 -39.16 7.43
N LEU A 3 5.36 -38.88 7.71
CA LEU A 3 5.79 -37.73 8.49
C LEU A 3 5.64 -36.46 7.64
N ILE A 4 4.56 -35.71 7.82
CA ILE A 4 4.39 -34.39 7.20
C ILE A 4 5.38 -33.45 7.90
N LYS A 5 6.53 -33.22 7.26
CA LYS A 5 7.58 -32.32 7.76
C LYS A 5 7.13 -30.87 7.56
N ASN A 6 6.30 -30.38 8.48
CA ASN A 6 5.92 -28.98 8.57
C ASN A 6 7.11 -28.17 9.07
N ASN A 7 8.03 -27.85 8.16
CA ASN A 7 9.15 -26.97 8.46
C ASN A 7 8.64 -25.53 8.50
N THR A 8 8.00 -25.15 9.60
CA THR A 8 7.62 -23.78 9.91
C THR A 8 8.88 -23.02 10.31
N PHE A 9 9.75 -22.78 9.32
CA PHE A 9 10.78 -21.76 9.42
C PHE A 9 10.08 -20.47 9.88
N LYS A 10 10.50 -19.93 11.03
CA LYS A 10 10.07 -18.61 11.49
C LYS A 10 10.45 -17.58 10.43
N THR A 11 9.56 -17.35 9.47
CA THR A 11 9.71 -16.26 8.52
C THR A 11 9.63 -14.99 9.34
N LYS A 12 10.71 -14.17 9.32
CA LYS A 12 10.62 -12.81 9.85
C LYS A 12 9.46 -12.14 9.12
N HIS A 13 8.35 -11.89 9.83
CA HIS A 13 7.17 -11.26 9.27
C HIS A 13 7.46 -9.77 9.02
N THR A 14 8.24 -9.48 7.99
CA THR A 14 8.46 -8.10 7.54
C THR A 14 7.26 -7.69 6.71
N HIS A 15 6.57 -6.63 7.13
CA HIS A 15 5.56 -6.00 6.30
C HIS A 15 6.18 -5.45 5.01
N LEU A 16 5.42 -5.51 3.91
CA LEU A 16 5.82 -4.82 2.69
C LEU A 16 5.95 -3.32 2.95
N SER A 17 7.01 -2.73 2.41
CA SER A 17 7.22 -1.30 2.36
C SER A 17 6.17 -0.62 1.47
N VAL A 18 6.02 0.70 1.63
CA VAL A 18 5.15 1.50 0.76
C VAL A 18 5.61 1.43 -0.70
N ALA A 19 6.93 1.37 -0.94
CA ALA A 19 7.51 1.24 -2.28
C ALA A 19 7.11 -0.10 -2.93
N GLU A 20 7.27 -1.22 -2.22
CA GLU A 20 6.86 -2.53 -2.73
C GLU A 20 5.36 -2.57 -3.04
N ARG A 21 4.51 -2.00 -2.18
CA ARG A 21 3.06 -1.92 -2.46
C ARG A 21 2.74 -1.15 -3.74
N ARG A 22 3.45 -0.04 -4.01
CA ARG A 22 3.30 0.71 -5.27
C ARG A 22 3.74 -0.12 -6.47
N MET A 23 4.85 -0.87 -6.37
CA MET A 23 5.30 -1.77 -7.43
C MET A 23 4.26 -2.85 -7.73
N ILE A 24 3.68 -3.48 -6.70
CA ILE A 24 2.59 -4.45 -6.89
C ILE A 24 1.40 -3.79 -7.61
N GLN A 25 1.00 -2.57 -7.21
CA GLN A 25 -0.07 -1.83 -7.88
C GLN A 25 0.20 -1.63 -9.37
N MET A 26 1.42 -1.21 -9.73
CA MET A 26 1.82 -0.97 -11.11
C MET A 26 1.83 -2.26 -11.93
N LEU A 27 2.36 -3.36 -11.38
CA LEU A 27 2.42 -4.65 -12.06
C LEU A 27 1.04 -5.28 -12.25
N LEU A 28 0.14 -5.15 -11.27
CA LEU A 28 -1.26 -5.57 -11.43
C LEU A 28 -1.97 -4.78 -12.53
N ARG A 29 -1.68 -3.48 -12.68
CA ARG A 29 -2.22 -2.67 -13.80
C ARG A 29 -1.70 -3.14 -15.15
N LYS A 30 -0.48 -3.70 -15.20
CA LYS A 30 0.10 -4.35 -16.38
C LYS A 30 -0.43 -5.77 -16.62
N LYS A 31 -1.36 -6.26 -15.79
CA LYS A 31 -1.93 -7.63 -15.83
C LYS A 31 -0.91 -8.74 -15.57
N GLU A 32 0.14 -8.45 -14.80
CA GLU A 32 1.11 -9.47 -14.39
C GLU A 32 0.50 -10.47 -13.40
N SER A 33 0.99 -11.71 -13.44
CA SER A 33 0.54 -12.75 -12.51
C SER A 33 1.09 -12.50 -11.09
N HIS A 34 0.33 -12.88 -10.06
CA HIS A 34 0.76 -12.73 -8.67
C HIS A 34 2.06 -13.48 -8.35
N ARG A 35 2.34 -14.60 -9.04
CA ARG A 35 3.59 -15.34 -8.89
C ARG A 35 4.77 -14.60 -9.52
N SER A 36 4.59 -14.04 -10.72
CA SER A 36 5.62 -13.22 -11.39
C SER A 36 6.02 -12.03 -10.51
N ILE A 37 5.03 -11.34 -9.94
CA ILE A 37 5.24 -10.22 -9.02
C ILE A 37 6.00 -10.67 -7.76
N ALA A 38 5.68 -11.85 -7.23
CA ALA A 38 6.34 -12.39 -6.06
C ALA A 38 7.83 -12.68 -6.32
N TYR A 39 8.17 -13.25 -7.49
CA TYR A 39 9.56 -13.47 -7.88
C TYR A 39 10.32 -12.15 -8.06
N LEU A 40 9.72 -11.15 -8.70
CA LEU A 40 10.35 -9.83 -8.88
C LEU A 40 10.64 -9.12 -7.55
N LEU A 41 9.78 -9.30 -6.55
CA LEU A 41 9.92 -8.65 -5.24
C LEU A 41 10.64 -9.53 -4.21
N ASN A 42 11.09 -10.73 -4.60
CA ASN A 42 11.63 -11.74 -3.68
C ASN A 42 10.71 -12.01 -2.47
N ARG A 43 9.40 -12.06 -2.71
CA ARG A 43 8.37 -12.32 -1.69
C ARG A 43 7.65 -13.63 -1.97
N SER A 44 6.92 -14.13 -0.97
CA SER A 44 6.05 -15.29 -1.18
C SER A 44 4.81 -14.90 -2.00
N PRO A 45 4.32 -15.77 -2.91
CA PRO A 45 3.06 -15.54 -3.62
C PRO A 45 1.88 -15.33 -2.66
N GLN A 46 1.92 -15.98 -1.49
CA GLN A 46 0.91 -15.84 -0.44
C GLN A 46 0.87 -14.40 0.11
N THR A 47 2.04 -13.78 0.31
CA THR A 47 2.14 -12.39 0.78
C THR A 47 1.50 -11.43 -0.21
N ILE A 48 1.77 -11.61 -1.51
CA ILE A 48 1.17 -10.77 -2.58
C ILE A 48 -0.35 -10.96 -2.61
N ASN A 49 -0.83 -12.21 -2.58
CA ASN A 49 -2.27 -12.52 -2.57
C ASN A 49 -2.99 -11.87 -1.37
N ASN A 50 -2.38 -11.92 -0.19
CA ASN A 50 -2.94 -11.33 1.03
C ASN A 50 -3.07 -9.81 0.91
N GLU A 51 -2.09 -9.11 0.33
CA GLU A 51 -2.17 -7.65 0.15
C GLU A 51 -3.19 -7.24 -0.90
N VAL A 52 -3.32 -8.03 -1.97
CA VAL A 52 -4.36 -7.80 -2.98
C VAL A 52 -5.75 -7.97 -2.35
N LYS A 53 -5.97 -9.06 -1.60
CA LYS A 53 -7.22 -9.31 -0.86
C LYS A 53 -7.54 -8.22 0.16
N ARG A 54 -6.52 -7.68 0.85
CA ARG A 54 -6.69 -6.55 1.79
C ARG A 54 -7.15 -5.25 1.10
N GLY A 55 -6.99 -5.13 -0.22
CA GLY A 55 -7.40 -3.93 -0.98
C GLY A 55 -6.58 -2.67 -0.65
N MET A 56 -5.48 -2.80 0.10
CA MET A 56 -4.58 -1.68 0.42
C MET A 56 -3.85 -1.18 -0.83
N ILE A 57 -3.62 -2.08 -1.79
CA ILE A 57 -2.98 -1.76 -3.07
C ILE A 57 -3.93 -0.97 -3.99
N THR A 58 -5.25 -1.12 -3.87
CA THR A 58 -6.23 -0.50 -4.78
C THR A 58 -6.90 0.76 -4.20
N LYS A 59 -6.86 0.96 -2.87
CA LYS A 59 -7.40 2.17 -2.25
C LYS A 59 -6.59 3.42 -2.64
N ARG A 60 -7.14 4.22 -3.57
CA ARG A 60 -6.77 5.63 -3.69
C ARG A 60 -7.15 6.31 -2.38
N PHE A 61 -6.18 6.61 -1.51
CA PHE A 61 -6.42 7.50 -0.39
C PHE A 61 -6.80 8.86 -0.97
N ARG A 62 -8.10 9.16 -0.97
CA ARG A 62 -8.62 10.49 -1.24
C ARG A 62 -8.21 11.33 -0.04
N LEU A 63 -7.09 12.06 -0.15
CA LEU A 63 -6.76 13.06 0.86
C LEU A 63 -7.94 14.04 0.90
N LYS A 64 -8.67 14.08 2.02
CA LYS A 64 -9.65 15.14 2.27
C LYS A 64 -8.85 16.44 2.38
N VAL A 65 -8.71 17.17 1.27
CA VAL A 65 -8.14 18.50 1.29
C VAL A 65 -9.07 19.36 2.13
N LYS A 66 -8.62 19.75 3.33
CA LYS A 66 -9.34 20.75 4.14
C LYS A 66 -9.31 22.06 3.34
N LYS A 67 -10.48 22.55 2.90
CA LYS A 67 -10.60 23.88 2.29
C LYS A 67 -10.15 24.89 3.35
N LYS A 68 -9.03 25.59 3.13
CA LYS A 68 -8.66 26.74 3.98
C LYS A 68 -9.68 27.85 3.70
N THR A 69 -10.50 28.20 4.68
CA THR A 69 -11.30 29.41 4.67
C THR A 69 -10.34 30.61 4.65
N LYS A 70 -10.30 31.35 3.53
CA LYS A 70 -9.66 32.67 3.49
C LYS A 70 -10.52 33.61 4.33
N HIS A 71 -10.18 33.80 5.61
CA HIS A 71 -10.67 34.98 6.31
C HIS A 71 -10.06 36.20 5.62
N ARG A 72 -10.89 36.94 4.87
CA ARG A 72 -10.53 38.29 4.43
C ARG A 72 -10.43 39.13 5.70
N LEU A 73 -9.21 39.38 6.16
CA LEU A 73 -8.97 40.46 7.12
C LEU A 73 -9.33 41.75 6.39
N SER A 74 -10.53 42.28 6.63
CA SER A 74 -10.82 43.67 6.32
C SER A 74 -9.96 44.50 7.28
N CYS A 75 -8.83 44.99 6.77
CA CYS A 75 -8.14 46.11 7.41
C CYS A 75 -9.04 47.33 7.26
N SER A 76 -9.92 47.54 8.24
CA SER A 76 -10.43 48.86 8.59
C SER A 76 -9.77 49.26 9.90
N PHE A 77 -8.45 49.40 9.85
CA PHE A 77 -7.66 50.13 10.83
C PHE A 77 -6.94 51.21 10.03
N LEU A 78 -7.01 52.46 10.51
CA LEU A 78 -6.50 53.73 9.94
C LEU A 78 -7.56 54.41 9.04
N LEU A 79 -8.15 55.56 9.39
CA LEU A 79 -7.62 56.73 10.08
C LEU A 79 -8.77 57.66 10.56
N ALA A 80 -8.56 58.26 11.73
CA ALA A 80 -9.15 59.50 12.29
C ALA A 80 -10.65 59.54 12.66
#